data_AF-A0A2V6INI8-F1
#
_entry.id   AF-A0A2V6INI8-F1
#
_cell.length_a   1.000
_cell.length_b   1.000
_cell.length_c   1.000
_cell.angle_alpha   90.00
_cell.angle_beta   90.00
_cell.angle_gamma   90.00
#
_symmetry.space_group_name_H-M   'P 1'
#
loop_
_entity.id
_entity.type
_entity.pdbx_description
1 polymer ?
#
loop_
_entity_poly.entity_id
_entity_poly.type
_entity_poly.pdbx_seq_one_letter_code
_entity_poly.pdbx_strand_id
1 'polypeptide(L)' 'MTLSDIRTALRETRLSPVKTLGQNFLHDQNLARWIVDQAQITPDDYVVEIGPGLGALTRFILEKGAHVLAIEKD' A
#
# COMPACT_ATOMS: atom_id res chain seq x y z
N MET A 1 -8.35 -1.85 2.28
CA MET A 1 -8.85 -0.74 3.12
C MET A 1 -10.03 -0.12 2.42
N THR A 2 -11.18 0.01 3.08
CA THR A 2 -12.33 0.74 2.53
C THR A 2 -12.07 2.25 2.50
N LEU A 3 -12.92 3.01 1.81
CA LEU A 3 -12.86 4.48 1.82
C LEU A 3 -13.03 5.06 3.24
N SER A 4 -13.82 4.39 4.08
CA SER A 4 -13.98 4.77 5.49
C SER A 4 -12.67 4.58 6.26
N ASP A 5 -11.99 3.46 6.05
CA ASP A 5 -10.70 3.17 6.71
C ASP A 5 -9.64 4.21 6.32
N ILE A 6 -9.59 4.59 5.04
CA ILE A 6 -8.66 5.62 4.54
C ILE A 6 -8.93 6.96 5.21
N ARG A 7 -10.20 7.37 5.30
CA ARG A 7 -10.57 8.63 5.96
C ARG A 7 -10.22 8.62 7.46
N THR A 8 -10.43 7.49 8.14
CA THR A 8 -10.08 7.34 9.56
C THR A 8 -8.56 7.44 9.75
N ALA A 9 -7.78 6.68 8.98
CA ALA A 9 -6.32 6.69 9.07
C ALA A 9 -5.71 8.08 8.82
N LEU A 10 -6.21 8.81 7.80
CA LEU A 10 -5.77 10.18 7.52
C LEU A 10 -6.12 11.16 8.66
N ARG A 11 -7.28 10.99 9.30
CA ARG A 11 -7.68 11.83 10.45
C ARG A 11 -6.81 11.55 11.68
N GLU A 12 -6.55 10.28 11.98
CA GLU A 12 -5.73 9.88 13.12
C GLU A 12 -4.28 10.35 12.99
N THR A 13 -3.73 10.28 11.78
CA THR A 13 -2.38 10.76 11.47
C THR A 13 -2.29 12.28 11.30
N ARG A 14 -3.45 12.99 11.29
CA ARG A 14 -3.57 14.42 10.98
C ARG A 14 -2.96 14.80 9.62
N LEU A 15 -2.87 13.84 8.70
CA LEU A 15 -2.33 14.05 7.36
C LEU A 15 -3.47 14.32 6.38
N SER A 16 -3.17 15.16 5.39
CA SER A 16 -4.04 15.39 4.24
C SER A 16 -3.32 14.98 2.97
N PRO A 17 -4.00 14.35 2.00
CA PRO A 17 -3.38 13.99 0.73
C PRO A 17 -2.78 15.22 0.04
N VAL A 18 -1.48 15.18 -0.22
CA VAL A 18 -0.75 16.28 -0.86
C VAL A 18 -0.82 16.08 -2.38
N LYS A 19 -1.73 16.80 -3.04
CA LYS A 19 -1.95 16.68 -4.49
C LYS A 19 -0.69 16.94 -5.33
N THR A 20 0.16 17.87 -4.89
CA THR A 20 1.41 18.19 -5.60
C THR A 20 2.43 17.06 -5.57
N LEU A 21 2.30 16.12 -4.62
CA LEU A 21 3.10 14.89 -4.55
C LEU A 21 2.44 13.72 -5.30
N GLY A 22 1.26 13.92 -5.91
CA GLY A 22 0.57 12.88 -6.66
C GLY A 22 -0.04 11.77 -5.80
N GLN A 23 -0.21 11.99 -4.49
CA GLN A 23 -0.75 11.00 -3.56
C GLN A 23 -2.19 10.60 -3.94
N ASN A 24 -2.36 9.32 -4.29
CA ASN A 24 -3.65 8.67 -4.55
C ASN A 24 -3.70 7.35 -3.77
N PHE A 25 -4.73 7.16 -2.94
CA PHE A 25 -4.83 5.97 -2.10
C PHE A 25 -5.71 4.90 -2.75
N LEU A 26 -5.15 3.70 -2.90
CA LEU A 26 -5.88 2.53 -3.39
C LEU A 26 -6.84 2.00 -2.30
N HIS A 27 -8.13 1.97 -2.62
CA HIS A 27 -9.19 1.54 -1.68
C HIS A 27 -9.87 0.23 -2.09
N ASP A 28 -9.68 -0.22 -3.33
CA ASP A 28 -10.23 -1.48 -3.81
C ASP A 28 -9.29 -2.63 -3.42
N GLN A 29 -9.77 -3.52 -2.55
CA GLN A 29 -9.00 -4.66 -2.08
C GLN A 29 -8.85 -5.77 -3.12
N ASN A 30 -9.83 -5.92 -4.02
CA ASN A 30 -9.75 -6.91 -5.08
C ASN A 30 -8.69 -6.48 -6.10
N LEU A 31 -8.67 -5.17 -6.44
CA LEU A 31 -7.63 -4.63 -7.30
C LEU A 31 -6.24 -4.74 -6.66
N ALA A 32 -6.11 -4.39 -5.38
CA ALA A 32 -4.85 -4.52 -4.64
C ALA A 32 -4.31 -5.95 -4.63
N ARG A 33 -5.18 -6.92 -4.31
CA ARG A 33 -4.84 -8.35 -4.35
C ARG A 33 -4.45 -8.79 -5.76
N TRP A 34 -5.23 -8.38 -6.76
CA TRP A 34 -4.96 -8.71 -8.16
C TRP A 34 -3.59 -8.18 -8.61
N ILE A 35 -3.23 -6.94 -8.29
CA ILE A 35 -1.91 -6.35 -8.59
C ILE A 35 -0.79 -7.23 -8.00
N VAL A 36 -0.90 -7.59 -6.72
CA VAL A 36 0.11 -8.41 -6.04
C VAL A 36 0.16 -9.83 -6.62
N ASP A 37 -0.98 -10.42 -6.98
CA ASP A 37 -1.03 -11.74 -7.62
C ASP A 37 -0.35 -11.72 -9.01
N GLN A 38 -0.49 -10.64 -9.78
CA GLN A 38 0.20 -10.48 -11.06
C GLN A 38 1.72 -10.37 -10.92
N ALA A 39 2.23 -9.91 -9.78
CA ALA A 39 3.65 -9.81 -9.52
C ALA A 39 4.31 -11.18 -9.21
N GLN A 40 3.50 -12.25 -9.05
CA GLN A 40 3.96 -13.63 -8.84
C GLN A 40 5.00 -13.78 -7.72
N ILE A 41 4.84 -12.99 -6.66
CA ILE A 41 5.77 -12.90 -5.53
C ILE A 41 5.81 -14.24 -4.78
N THR A 42 7.03 -14.65 -4.43
CA THR A 42 7.37 -15.84 -3.65
C THR A 42 8.02 -15.45 -2.32
N PRO A 43 8.08 -16.35 -1.34
CA PRO A 43 8.74 -16.07 -0.05
C PRO A 43 10.23 -15.74 -0.15
N ASP A 44 10.91 -16.17 -1.23
CA ASP A 44 12.33 -15.92 -1.45
C ASP A 44 12.61 -14.51 -2.02
N ASP A 45 11.56 -13.78 -2.41
CA ASP A 45 11.69 -12.46 -3.00
C ASP A 45 11.92 -11.36 -1.95
N TYR A 46 12.66 -10.33 -2.38
CA TYR A 46 12.81 -9.07 -1.66
C TYR A 46 12.13 -7.96 -2.46
N VAL A 47 11.02 -7.44 -1.95
CA VAL A 47 10.15 -6.50 -2.64
C VAL A 47 10.43 -5.08 -2.15
N VAL A 48 10.66 -4.16 -3.08
CA VAL A 48 10.75 -2.73 -2.78
C VAL A 48 9.44 -2.07 -3.18
N GLU A 49 8.74 -1.48 -2.20
CA GLU A 49 7.51 -0.73 -2.41
C GLU A 49 7.79 0.77 -2.31
N ILE A 50 7.56 1.50 -3.39
CA ILE A 50 7.70 2.96 -3.44
C ILE A 50 6.34 3.62 -3.25
N GLY A 51 6.23 4.52 -2.28
CA GLY A 51 4.98 5.19 -1.94
C GLY A 51 3.93 4.22 -1.38
N PRO A 52 4.23 3.48 -0.30
CA PRO A 52 3.29 2.54 0.30
C PRO A 52 2.00 3.23 0.79
N GLY A 53 2.06 4.54 1.09
CA GLY A 53 0.94 5.29 1.62
C GLY A 53 0.40 4.63 2.89
N LEU A 54 -0.87 4.21 2.86
CA LEU A 54 -1.52 3.52 3.99
C LEU A 54 -1.30 1.99 3.99
N GLY A 55 -0.43 1.48 3.12
CA GLY A 55 -0.06 0.07 3.04
C GLY A 55 -1.07 -0.80 2.27
N ALA A 56 -1.71 -0.23 1.24
CA ALA A 56 -2.74 -0.92 0.47
C ALA A 56 -2.22 -2.16 -0.27
N LEU A 57 -0.97 -2.14 -0.75
CA LEU A 57 -0.30 -3.28 -1.36
C LEU A 57 0.61 -4.00 -0.36
N THR A 58 1.31 -3.26 0.50
CA THR A 58 2.22 -3.80 1.53
C THR A 58 1.65 -5.02 2.25
N ARG A 59 0.39 -4.95 2.70
CA ARG A 59 -0.27 -6.06 3.40
C ARG A 59 -0.31 -7.33 2.56
N PHE A 60 -0.73 -7.22 1.30
CA PHE A 60 -0.88 -8.39 0.42
C PHE A 60 0.48 -8.96 0.01
N ILE A 61 1.51 -8.11 -0.10
CA ILE A 61 2.88 -8.56 -0.35
C ILE A 61 3.39 -9.37 0.84
N LEU A 62 3.19 -8.88 2.07
CA LEU A 62 3.56 -9.61 3.30
C LEU A 62 2.79 -10.93 3.44
N GLU A 63 1.53 -10.99 3.00
CA GLU A 63 0.73 -12.24 2.95
C GLU A 63 1.35 -13.30 2.00
N LYS A 64 2.22 -12.92 1.04
CA LYS A 64 2.98 -13.85 0.18
C LYS A 64 4.23 -14.42 0.87
N GLY A 65 4.59 -13.92 2.05
CA GLY A 65 5.76 -14.37 2.81
C GLY A 65 7.08 -13.73 2.37
N ALA A 66 7.04 -12.75 1.47
CA ALA A 66 8.22 -12.04 1.00
C ALA A 66 8.73 -11.02 2.03
N HIS A 67 10.01 -10.66 1.93
CA HIS A 67 10.57 -9.52 2.64
C HIS A 67 10.22 -8.22 1.91
N VAL A 68 9.83 -7.18 2.64
CA VAL A 68 9.42 -5.89 2.05
C VAL A 68 10.22 -4.73 2.61
N LEU A 69 10.76 -3.89 1.73
CA LEU A 69 11.27 -2.56 2.02
C LEU A 69 10.31 -1.52 1.47
N ALA A 70 9.64 -0.79 2.35
CA ALA A 70 8.76 0.32 1.98
C ALA A 70 9.53 1.64 2.05
N ILE A 71 9.49 2.43 0.97
CA ILE A 71 10.13 3.74 0.87
C ILE A 71 9.04 4.78 0.63
N GLU A 72 8.85 5.69 1.60
CA GLU A 72 7.88 6.78 1.54
C GLU A 72 8.60 8.13 1.55
N LYS A 73 8.05 9.09 0.81
CA LYS A 73 8.53 10.47 0.75
C LYS A 73 7.38 11.38 1.18
N ASP A 74 7.18 11.44 2.51
CA ASP A 74 6.25 12.30 3.27
C ASP A 74 4.94 12.75 2.56
#